data_AF-A0A443JHF0-F1
#
_entry.id   AF-A0A443JHF0-F1
#
_cell.length_a   1.000
_cell.length_b   1.000
_cell.length_c   1.000
_cell.angle_alpha   90.00
_cell.angle_beta   90.00
_cell.angle_gamma   90.00
#
_symmetry.space_group_name_H-M   'P 1'
#
loop_
_entity.id
_entity.type
_entity.pdbx_description
1 polymer ?
#
loop_
_entity_poly.entity_id
_entity_poly.type
_entity_poly.pdbx_seq_one_letter_code
_entity_poly.pdbx_strand_id
1 'polypeptide(L)'
;MGSPQSLSEIDRRVVAAWAADCAERVLAAFESEAPTDPRPRDAIARTRAFARGEIDAAAEIRRRFVAGRAAHDVTTPPAIAAARAAAQAAGVAHMGAHALGAAAYAAQAAGLSRPDHVDAVRDEIRWQLEQLSPEARTALRQLPLLGEDTAGPLGPGLLSRGVLGANIRAIQAGLR
;
A
#
# COMPACT_ATOMS: atom_id res chain seq x y z
N MET A 1 12.41 16.78 -14.79
CA MET A 1 11.36 15.76 -15.03
C MET A 1 11.07 15.06 -13.71
N GLY A 2 9.81 14.87 -13.33
CA GLY A 2 9.45 14.10 -12.15
C GLY A 2 9.79 12.61 -12.33
N SER A 3 10.03 11.88 -11.24
CA SER A 3 10.28 10.44 -11.27
C SER A 3 9.13 9.69 -11.97
N PRO A 4 9.41 8.67 -12.80
CA PRO A 4 8.36 7.83 -13.39
C PRO A 4 7.51 7.12 -12.33
N GLN A 5 8.03 6.97 -11.10
CA GLN A 5 7.30 6.41 -9.96
C GLN A 5 6.14 7.29 -9.48
N SER A 6 6.11 8.57 -9.89
CA SER A 6 5.09 9.55 -9.49
C SER A 6 3.69 9.23 -10.02
N LEU A 7 3.62 8.72 -11.25
CA LEU A 7 2.42 8.67 -12.10
C LEU A 7 1.75 10.04 -12.32
N SER A 8 0.80 10.10 -13.25
CA SER A 8 -0.10 11.26 -13.36
C SER A 8 -1.02 11.34 -12.13
N GLU A 9 -1.63 12.50 -11.84
CA GLU A 9 -2.60 12.55 -10.75
C GLU A 9 -3.82 11.67 -11.01
N ILE A 10 -4.27 11.59 -12.26
CA ILE A 10 -5.39 10.71 -12.67
C ILE A 10 -5.05 9.26 -12.31
N ASP A 11 -3.88 8.78 -12.73
CA ASP A 11 -3.40 7.44 -12.41
C ASP A 11 -3.22 7.24 -10.90
N ARG A 12 -2.71 8.25 -10.18
CA ARG A 12 -2.59 8.21 -8.71
C ARG A 12 -3.96 8.02 -8.04
N ARG A 13 -5.01 8.71 -8.51
CA ARG A 13 -6.37 8.56 -7.95
C ARG A 13 -6.92 7.16 -8.20
N VAL A 14 -6.68 6.59 -9.38
CA VAL A 14 -7.08 5.21 -9.71
C VAL A 14 -6.38 4.20 -8.80
N VAL A 15 -5.04 4.25 -8.69
CA VAL A 15 -4.30 3.28 -7.86
C VAL A 15 -4.49 3.52 -6.36
N ALA A 16 -4.93 4.71 -5.94
CA ALA A 16 -5.27 5.01 -4.55
C ALA A 16 -6.50 4.22 -4.07
N ALA A 17 -7.52 4.03 -4.91
CA ALA A 17 -8.67 3.20 -4.55
C ALA A 17 -8.23 1.77 -4.22
N TRP A 18 -7.46 1.16 -5.14
CA TRP A 18 -6.93 -0.19 -4.94
C TRP A 18 -5.99 -0.30 -3.73
N ALA A 19 -5.11 0.68 -3.51
CA ALA A 19 -4.23 0.70 -2.35
C ALA A 19 -5.01 0.79 -1.02
N ALA A 20 -6.12 1.54 -1.00
CA ALA A 20 -7.00 1.62 0.16
C ALA A 20 -7.70 0.28 0.42
N ASP A 21 -8.14 -0.42 -0.62
CA ASP A 21 -8.79 -1.74 -0.48
C ASP A 21 -7.80 -2.79 0.05
N CYS A 22 -6.55 -2.77 -0.42
CA CYS A 22 -5.48 -3.62 0.11
C CYS A 22 -5.22 -3.35 1.60
N ALA A 23 -5.13 -2.07 1.99
CA ALA A 23 -4.88 -1.69 3.38
C ALA A 23 -6.08 -1.99 4.30
N GLU A 24 -7.32 -1.77 3.84
CA GLU A 24 -8.52 -2.06 4.61
C GLU A 24 -8.67 -3.55 4.93
N ARG A 25 -8.35 -4.42 3.98
CA ARG A 25 -8.47 -5.87 4.16
C ARG A 25 -7.69 -6.42 5.35
N VAL A 26 -6.59 -5.77 5.73
CA VAL A 26 -5.75 -6.16 6.86
C VAL A 26 -5.90 -5.24 8.08
N LEU A 27 -6.77 -4.23 8.01
CA LEU A 27 -6.96 -3.24 9.08
C LEU A 27 -7.33 -3.90 10.42
N ALA A 28 -8.12 -4.97 10.39
CA ALA A 28 -8.51 -5.71 11.58
C ALA A 28 -7.32 -6.23 12.40
N ALA A 29 -6.17 -6.52 11.77
CA ALA A 29 -4.96 -6.93 12.46
C ALA A 29 -4.35 -5.80 13.32
N PHE A 30 -4.54 -4.55 12.91
CA PHE A 30 -4.16 -3.39 13.73
C PHE A 30 -5.20 -3.14 14.82
N GLU A 31 -6.49 -3.14 14.46
CA GLU A 31 -7.58 -2.80 15.38
C GLU A 31 -7.78 -3.83 16.49
N SER A 32 -7.32 -5.07 16.31
CA SER A 32 -7.30 -6.06 17.39
C SER A 32 -6.39 -5.67 18.55
N GLU A 33 -5.32 -4.91 18.28
CA GLU A 33 -4.36 -4.46 19.30
C GLU A 33 -4.65 -3.02 19.76
N ALA A 34 -5.04 -2.13 18.85
CA ALA A 34 -5.32 -0.72 19.13
C ALA A 34 -6.71 -0.30 18.60
N PRO A 35 -7.81 -0.81 19.16
CA PRO A 35 -9.18 -0.59 18.63
C PRO A 35 -9.65 0.86 18.70
N THR A 36 -9.04 1.68 19.56
CA THR A 36 -9.39 3.09 19.76
C THR A 36 -8.49 4.05 18.99
N ASP A 37 -7.45 3.57 18.29
CA ASP A 37 -6.59 4.42 17.48
C ASP A 37 -7.12 4.55 16.05
N PRO A 38 -7.64 5.73 15.66
CA PRO A 38 -8.26 5.89 14.36
C PRO A 38 -7.25 6.06 13.23
N ARG A 39 -5.96 6.27 13.51
CA ARG A 39 -4.99 6.76 12.51
C ARG A 39 -4.91 5.90 11.24
N PRO A 40 -4.85 4.56 11.28
CA PRO A 40 -4.85 3.74 10.05
C PRO A 40 -6.18 3.78 9.30
N ARG A 41 -7.31 3.70 10.01
CA ARG A 41 -8.66 3.77 9.43
C ARG A 41 -8.90 5.11 8.75
N ASP A 42 -8.51 6.22 9.39
CA ASP A 42 -8.60 7.57 8.84
C ASP A 42 -7.73 7.74 7.59
N ALA A 43 -6.53 7.14 7.57
CA ALA A 43 -5.66 7.19 6.39
C ALA A 43 -6.26 6.43 5.20
N ILE A 44 -6.88 5.27 5.43
CA ILE A 44 -7.61 4.53 4.39
C ILE A 44 -8.79 5.37 3.88
N ALA A 45 -9.58 5.95 4.78
CA ALA A 45 -10.74 6.78 4.41
C ALA A 45 -10.33 8.00 3.57
N ARG A 46 -9.25 8.70 3.95
CA ARG A 46 -8.72 9.81 3.17
C ARG A 46 -8.11 9.37 1.83
N THR A 47 -7.44 8.23 1.79
CA THR A 47 -6.93 7.67 0.53
C THR A 47 -8.08 7.42 -0.44
N ARG A 48 -9.22 6.91 0.03
CA ARG A 48 -10.45 6.77 -0.77
C ARG A 48 -11.05 8.11 -1.19
N ALA A 49 -11.09 9.09 -0.30
CA ALA A 49 -11.53 10.45 -0.65
C ALA A 49 -10.64 11.07 -1.75
N PHE A 50 -9.32 10.83 -1.69
CA PHE A 50 -8.39 11.24 -2.75
C PHE A 50 -8.71 10.49 -4.05
N ALA A 51 -8.94 9.19 -4.01
CA ALA A 51 -9.33 8.43 -5.19
C ALA A 51 -10.61 8.99 -5.87
N ARG A 52 -11.58 9.47 -5.07
CA ARG A 52 -12.85 10.04 -5.55
C ARG A 52 -12.82 11.50 -5.98
N GLY A 53 -11.70 12.22 -5.82
CA GLY A 53 -11.65 13.66 -6.14
C GLY A 53 -12.05 14.60 -5.00
N GLU A 54 -12.43 14.07 -3.84
CA GLU A 54 -13.00 14.84 -2.72
C GLU A 54 -11.95 15.61 -1.92
N ILE A 55 -10.71 15.12 -1.94
CA ILE A 55 -9.55 15.85 -1.41
C ILE A 55 -8.50 16.02 -2.51
N ASP A 56 -7.84 17.18 -2.49
CA ASP A 56 -6.71 17.44 -3.38
C ASP A 56 -5.45 16.69 -2.89
N ALA A 57 -4.50 16.47 -3.83
CA ALA A 57 -3.26 15.76 -3.52
C ALA A 57 -2.46 16.45 -2.41
N ALA A 58 -2.43 17.78 -2.37
CA ALA A 58 -1.64 18.54 -1.41
C ALA A 58 -2.16 18.35 0.03
N ALA A 59 -3.47 18.29 0.21
CA ALA A 59 -4.15 18.05 1.48
C ALA A 59 -3.85 16.66 2.04
N GLU A 60 -3.77 15.64 1.17
CA GLU A 60 -3.39 14.30 1.62
C GLU A 60 -1.89 14.18 1.86
N ILE A 61 -1.06 14.76 0.99
CA ILE A 61 0.40 14.79 1.14
C ILE A 61 0.82 15.37 2.50
N ARG A 62 0.17 16.44 2.97
CA ARG A 62 0.45 17.04 4.30
C ARG A 62 0.17 16.09 5.46
N ARG A 63 -0.70 15.09 5.28
CA ARG A 63 -1.14 14.15 6.33
C ARG A 63 -0.58 12.74 6.16
N ARG A 64 0.17 12.46 5.08
CA ARG A 64 0.66 11.11 4.74
C ARG A 64 1.44 10.38 5.83
N PHE A 65 2.10 11.12 6.73
CA PHE A 65 2.88 10.53 7.83
C PHE A 65 2.07 10.24 9.11
N VAL A 66 0.78 10.60 9.15
CA VAL A 66 -0.05 10.42 10.36
C VAL A 66 -0.23 8.93 10.69
N ALA A 67 -0.60 8.10 9.72
CA ALA A 67 -0.76 6.65 9.93
C ALA A 67 0.55 5.93 10.23
N GLY A 68 1.67 6.40 9.67
CA GLY A 68 2.99 5.82 9.94
C GLY A 68 3.35 5.86 11.43
N ARG A 69 2.86 6.86 12.18
CA ARG A 69 3.09 6.95 13.63
C ARG A 69 2.36 5.87 14.42
N ALA A 70 1.22 5.37 13.93
CA ALA A 70 0.45 4.32 14.60
C ALA A 70 1.23 3.00 14.70
N ALA A 71 2.13 2.73 13.73
CA ALA A 71 2.97 1.54 13.75
C ALA A 71 3.98 1.52 14.92
N HIS A 72 4.19 2.63 15.63
CA HIS A 72 5.06 2.70 16.81
C HIS A 72 4.32 2.41 18.13
N ASP A 73 2.98 2.45 18.10
CA ASP A 73 2.14 2.31 19.29
C ASP A 73 1.51 0.90 19.39
N VAL A 74 1.92 0.00 18.50
CA VAL A 74 1.58 -1.43 18.49
C VAL A 74 2.86 -2.26 18.41
N THR A 75 2.76 -3.50 18.86
CA THR A 75 3.89 -4.41 19.08
C THR A 75 3.80 -5.68 18.25
N THR A 76 2.58 -6.13 17.89
CA THR A 76 2.46 -7.38 17.12
C THR A 76 2.88 -7.16 15.67
N PRO A 77 3.64 -8.10 15.06
CA PRO A 77 4.06 -7.98 13.66
C PRO A 77 2.91 -7.77 12.66
N PRO A 78 1.73 -8.44 12.78
CA PRO A 78 0.58 -8.17 11.91
C PRO A 78 0.05 -6.74 12.05
N ALA A 79 -0.10 -6.21 13.28
CA ALA A 79 -0.58 -4.86 13.51
C ALA A 79 0.37 -3.80 12.93
N ILE A 80 1.68 -3.97 13.14
CA ILE A 80 2.72 -3.09 12.58
C ILE A 80 2.65 -3.09 11.04
N ALA A 81 2.50 -4.28 10.43
CA ALA A 81 2.40 -4.42 8.99
C ALA A 81 1.13 -3.75 8.44
N ALA A 82 -0.02 -3.93 9.09
CA ALA A 82 -1.29 -3.31 8.72
C ALA A 82 -1.24 -1.77 8.81
N ALA A 83 -0.67 -1.21 9.89
CA ALA A 83 -0.45 0.22 10.03
C ALA A 83 0.46 0.78 8.91
N ARG A 84 1.52 0.04 8.56
CA ARG A 84 2.41 0.41 7.45
C ARG A 84 1.72 0.31 6.09
N ALA A 85 0.82 -0.65 5.87
CA ALA A 85 0.00 -0.71 4.66
C ALA A 85 -0.87 0.55 4.51
N ALA A 86 -1.56 0.97 5.57
CA ALA A 86 -2.35 2.20 5.58
C ALA A 86 -1.49 3.46 5.36
N ALA A 87 -0.29 3.51 5.94
CA ALA A 87 0.65 4.61 5.72
C ALA A 87 1.14 4.71 4.27
N GLN A 88 1.40 3.57 3.62
CA GLN A 88 1.74 3.53 2.20
C GLN A 88 0.54 3.95 1.34
N ALA A 89 -0.68 3.50 1.66
CA ALA A 89 -1.89 3.92 0.94
C ALA A 89 -2.05 5.46 0.96
N ALA A 90 -1.87 6.10 2.12
CA ALA A 90 -1.85 7.56 2.23
C ALA A 90 -0.72 8.23 1.44
N GLY A 91 0.40 7.52 1.25
CA GLY A 91 1.52 7.96 0.42
C GLY A 91 1.20 8.05 -1.07
N VAL A 92 0.15 7.38 -1.56
CA VAL A 92 -0.19 7.34 -2.99
C VAL A 92 -0.42 8.73 -3.57
N ALA A 93 -1.06 9.65 -2.83
CA ALA A 93 -1.28 11.02 -3.29
C ALA A 93 0.02 11.77 -3.63
N HIS A 94 1.14 11.39 -2.99
CA HIS A 94 2.46 11.91 -3.32
C HIS A 94 3.06 11.25 -4.57
N MET A 95 3.00 9.92 -4.63
CA MET A 95 3.72 9.11 -5.62
C MET A 95 3.01 7.78 -5.82
N GLY A 96 2.63 7.46 -7.06
CA GLY A 96 1.86 6.26 -7.40
C GLY A 96 2.51 4.93 -6.96
N ALA A 97 3.84 4.86 -6.94
CA ALA A 97 4.57 3.68 -6.50
C ALA A 97 4.28 3.24 -5.05
N HIS A 98 3.78 4.14 -4.20
CA HIS A 98 3.34 3.77 -2.85
C HIS A 98 2.19 2.75 -2.85
N ALA A 99 1.42 2.62 -3.93
CA ALA A 99 0.37 1.62 -4.06
C ALA A 99 0.93 0.19 -3.97
N LEU A 100 2.07 -0.08 -4.61
CA LEU A 100 2.76 -1.38 -4.49
C LEU A 100 3.28 -1.61 -3.06
N GLY A 101 3.72 -0.55 -2.38
CA GLY A 101 4.10 -0.62 -0.96
C GLY A 101 2.92 -0.99 -0.06
N ALA A 102 1.74 -0.41 -0.29
CA ALA A 102 0.53 -0.70 0.47
C ALA A 102 0.13 -2.17 0.33
N ALA A 103 0.07 -2.66 -0.90
CA ALA A 103 -0.25 -4.05 -1.19
C ALA A 103 0.79 -5.05 -0.63
N ALA A 104 2.08 -4.71 -0.71
CA ALA A 104 3.14 -5.57 -0.18
C ALA A 104 3.12 -5.69 1.36
N TYR A 105 2.84 -4.60 2.07
CA TYR A 105 2.64 -4.64 3.52
C TYR A 105 1.33 -5.34 3.90
N ALA A 106 0.26 -5.17 3.13
CA ALA A 106 -0.98 -5.92 3.34
C ALA A 106 -0.75 -7.44 3.18
N ALA A 107 -0.04 -7.87 2.12
CA ALA A 107 0.35 -9.25 1.93
C ALA A 107 1.20 -9.79 3.10
N GLN A 108 2.12 -8.98 3.62
CA GLN A 108 2.91 -9.33 4.80
C GLN A 108 2.01 -9.47 6.05
N ALA A 109 1.10 -8.53 6.29
CA ALA A 109 0.17 -8.56 7.42
C ALA A 109 -0.71 -9.82 7.37
N ALA A 110 -1.28 -10.13 6.21
CA ALA A 110 -2.14 -11.31 6.01
C ALA A 110 -1.41 -12.64 6.26
N GLY A 111 -0.11 -12.71 5.92
CA GLY A 111 0.75 -13.85 6.24
C GLY A 111 1.04 -13.97 7.74
N LEU A 112 1.39 -12.85 8.38
CA LEU A 112 1.69 -12.82 9.81
C LEU A 112 0.45 -13.11 10.68
N SER A 113 -0.75 -12.76 10.23
CA SER A 113 -2.00 -13.08 10.92
C SER A 113 -2.40 -14.56 10.86
N ARG A 114 -1.80 -15.34 9.96
CA ARG A 114 -2.16 -16.75 9.71
C ARG A 114 -0.90 -17.61 9.54
N PRO A 115 -0.05 -17.73 10.58
CA PRO A 115 1.25 -18.39 10.46
C PRO A 115 1.15 -19.87 10.06
N ASP A 116 0.04 -20.54 10.39
CA ASP A 116 -0.20 -21.95 10.04
C ASP A 116 -0.71 -22.14 8.59
N HIS A 117 -1.01 -21.06 7.88
CA HIS A 117 -1.46 -21.09 6.50
C HIS A 117 -0.34 -20.69 5.55
N VAL A 118 0.39 -21.69 5.03
CA VAL A 118 1.59 -21.51 4.18
C VAL A 118 1.33 -20.58 2.98
N ASP A 119 0.12 -20.59 2.43
CA ASP A 119 -0.23 -19.83 1.24
C ASP A 119 -0.86 -18.46 1.53
N ALA A 120 -0.92 -18.02 2.80
CA ALA A 120 -1.58 -16.79 3.22
C ALA A 120 -1.17 -15.54 2.43
N VAL A 121 0.14 -15.38 2.20
CA VAL A 121 0.70 -14.27 1.41
C VAL A 121 0.31 -14.39 -0.06
N ARG A 122 0.35 -15.60 -0.63
CA ARG A 122 0.02 -15.85 -2.04
C ARG A 122 -1.47 -15.62 -2.30
N ASP A 123 -2.34 -16.07 -1.41
CA ASP A 123 -3.78 -15.87 -1.50
C ASP A 123 -4.14 -14.39 -1.39
N GLU A 124 -3.45 -13.66 -0.52
CA GLU A 124 -3.64 -12.21 -0.40
C GLU A 124 -3.23 -11.48 -1.69
N ILE A 125 -2.05 -11.77 -2.25
CA ILE A 125 -1.62 -11.19 -3.52
C ILE A 125 -2.58 -11.54 -4.66
N ARG A 126 -3.09 -12.78 -4.70
CA ARG A 126 -4.08 -13.20 -5.70
C ARG A 126 -5.36 -12.36 -5.59
N TRP A 127 -5.90 -12.22 -4.39
CA TRP A 127 -7.06 -11.38 -4.15
C TRP A 127 -6.80 -9.93 -4.56
N GLN A 128 -5.64 -9.36 -4.21
CA GLN A 128 -5.28 -7.99 -4.59
C GLN A 128 -5.28 -7.80 -6.12
N LEU A 129 -4.75 -8.77 -6.87
CA LEU A 129 -4.73 -8.74 -8.33
C LEU A 129 -6.13 -8.89 -8.95
N GLU A 130 -7.01 -9.67 -8.32
CA GLU A 130 -8.42 -9.82 -8.70
C GLU A 130 -9.24 -8.53 -8.46
N GLN A 131 -8.85 -7.70 -7.49
CA GLN A 131 -9.51 -6.42 -7.22
C GLN A 131 -9.08 -5.27 -8.16
N LEU A 132 -8.07 -5.47 -9.01
CA LEU A 132 -7.61 -4.42 -9.92
C LEU A 132 -8.66 -4.10 -10.99
N SER A 133 -9.06 -2.85 -11.09
CA SER A 133 -9.72 -2.36 -12.30
C SER A 133 -8.76 -2.39 -13.50
N PRO A 134 -9.26 -2.43 -14.75
CA PRO A 134 -8.42 -2.34 -15.94
C PRO A 134 -7.52 -1.09 -15.96
N GLU A 135 -8.03 0.03 -15.46
CA GLU A 135 -7.32 1.31 -15.36
C GLU A 135 -6.21 1.23 -14.30
N ALA A 136 -6.50 0.64 -13.13
CA ALA A 136 -5.52 0.47 -12.07
C ALA A 136 -4.37 -0.45 -12.52
N ARG A 137 -4.71 -1.55 -13.21
CA ARG A 137 -3.72 -2.45 -13.82
C ARG A 137 -2.86 -1.71 -14.85
N THR A 138 -3.47 -0.89 -15.69
CA THR A 138 -2.75 -0.08 -16.70
C THR A 138 -1.83 0.95 -16.04
N ALA A 139 -2.30 1.67 -15.03
CA ALA A 139 -1.51 2.64 -14.27
C ALA A 139 -0.32 1.99 -13.55
N LEU A 140 -0.53 0.85 -12.89
CA LEU A 140 0.55 0.13 -12.19
C LEU A 140 1.62 -0.42 -13.15
N ARG A 141 1.26 -0.79 -14.38
CA ARG A 141 2.21 -1.21 -15.43
C ARG A 141 3.13 -0.10 -15.91
N GLN A 142 2.79 1.18 -15.68
CA GLN A 142 3.67 2.31 -16.00
C GLN A 142 4.82 2.47 -15.00
N LEU A 143 4.71 1.87 -13.81
CA LEU A 143 5.76 1.94 -12.80
C LEU A 143 6.97 1.09 -13.22
N PRO A 144 8.20 1.54 -12.94
CA PRO A 144 9.40 0.74 -13.16
C PRO A 144 9.38 -0.53 -12.30
N LEU A 145 10.09 -1.58 -12.72
CA LEU A 145 10.22 -2.77 -11.88
C LEU A 145 11.04 -2.42 -10.62
N LEU A 146 10.79 -3.18 -9.55
CA LEU A 146 11.49 -3.01 -8.29
C LEU A 146 13.02 -3.07 -8.49
N GLY A 147 13.70 -1.95 -8.18
CA GLY A 147 15.15 -1.79 -8.29
C GLY A 147 15.65 -1.14 -9.59
N GLU A 148 14.79 -0.89 -10.58
CA GLU A 148 15.20 -0.32 -11.87
C GLU A 148 15.30 1.21 -11.86
N ASP A 149 14.61 1.87 -10.92
CA ASP A 149 14.63 3.33 -10.77
C ASP A 149 14.92 3.70 -9.31
N THR A 150 15.95 4.52 -9.10
CA THR A 150 16.41 4.91 -7.76
C THR A 150 15.64 6.10 -7.18
N ALA A 151 14.85 6.80 -7.99
CA ALA A 151 14.14 8.03 -7.63
C ALA A 151 12.74 7.74 -7.06
N GLY A 152 12.65 6.95 -5.99
CA GLY A 152 11.38 6.65 -5.33
C GLY A 152 11.40 5.38 -4.50
N PRO A 153 10.24 4.95 -3.97
CA PRO A 153 10.15 3.85 -3.02
C PRO A 153 10.44 2.47 -3.63
N LEU A 154 10.45 2.33 -4.97
CA LEU A 154 10.87 1.10 -5.65
C LEU A 154 12.39 1.01 -5.85
N GLY A 155 13.13 2.07 -5.55
CA GLY A 155 14.59 2.05 -5.54
C GLY A 155 15.17 1.25 -4.37
N PRO A 156 16.51 1.19 -4.25
CA PRO A 156 17.17 0.51 -3.13
C PRO A 156 16.68 1.05 -1.78
N GLY A 157 16.10 0.20 -0.95
CA GLY A 157 15.56 0.63 0.34
C GLY A 157 14.74 -0.43 1.06
N LEU A 158 13.84 0.02 1.95
CA LEU A 158 13.02 -0.86 2.77
C LEU A 158 12.11 -1.77 1.94
N LEU A 159 11.47 -1.23 0.91
CA LEU A 159 10.55 -1.98 0.06
C LEU A 159 11.26 -2.95 -0.90
N SER A 160 12.54 -2.74 -1.19
CA SER A 160 13.28 -3.54 -2.17
C SER A 160 13.89 -4.83 -1.61
N ARG A 161 13.74 -5.07 -0.30
CA ARG A 161 14.42 -6.14 0.45
C ARG A 161 13.43 -7.08 1.13
N GLY A 162 13.91 -8.28 1.48
CA GLY A 162 13.18 -9.26 2.27
C GLY A 162 11.80 -9.61 1.69
N VAL A 163 10.85 -9.89 2.60
CA VAL A 163 9.48 -10.28 2.23
C VAL A 163 8.74 -9.18 1.45
N LEU A 164 8.99 -7.90 1.73
CA LEU A 164 8.34 -6.81 0.99
C LEU A 164 8.78 -6.78 -0.47
N GLY A 165 10.08 -6.92 -0.72
CA GLY A 165 10.59 -6.99 -2.09
C GLY A 165 10.13 -8.24 -2.83
N ALA A 166 9.96 -9.37 -2.13
CA ALA A 166 9.37 -10.58 -2.70
C ALA A 166 7.90 -10.35 -3.09
N ASN A 167 7.12 -9.73 -2.21
CA ASN A 167 5.70 -9.42 -2.44
C ASN A 167 5.53 -8.44 -3.61
N ILE A 168 6.31 -7.35 -3.68
CA ILE A 168 6.23 -6.40 -4.79
C ILE A 168 6.55 -7.09 -6.13
N ARG A 169 7.60 -7.92 -6.19
CA ARG A 169 7.94 -8.66 -7.42
C ARG A 169 6.82 -9.63 -7.83
N ALA A 170 6.20 -10.32 -6.88
CA ALA A 170 5.08 -11.21 -7.14
C ALA A 170 3.85 -10.45 -7.69
N ILE A 171 3.53 -9.29 -7.10
CA ILE A 171 2.46 -8.40 -7.59
C ILE A 171 2.79 -7.92 -9.01
N GLN A 172 4.00 -7.40 -9.24
CA GLN A 172 4.45 -6.93 -10.56
C GLN A 172 4.46 -8.03 -11.63
N ALA A 173 4.77 -9.27 -11.25
CA ALA A 173 4.67 -10.42 -12.16
C ALA A 173 3.21 -10.71 -12.55
N GLY A 174 2.27 -10.63 -11.60
CA GLY A 174 0.84 -10.82 -11.84
C GLY A 174 0.15 -9.63 -12.55
N LEU A 175 0.86 -8.52 -12.72
CA LEU A 175 0.41 -7.43 -13.58
C LEU A 175 0.62 -7.74 -15.06
N ARG A 176 1.47 -8.68 -15.46
CA ARG A 176 1.80 -8.96 -16.87
C ARG A 176 0.61 -9.54 -17.64
#